data_AF-A0A7W0HH09-F1
#
_entry.id   AF-A0A7W0HH09-F1
#
_cell.length_a   1.000
_cell.length_b   1.000
_cell.length_c   1.000
_cell.angle_alpha   90.00
_cell.angle_beta   90.00
_cell.angle_gamma   90.00
#
_symmetry.space_group_name_H-M   'P 1'
#
loop_
_entity.id
_entity.type
_entity.pdbx_description
1 polymer ?
#
loop_
_entity_poly.entity_id
_entity_poly.type
_entity_poly.pdbx_seq_one_letter_code
_entity_poly.pdbx_strand_id
1 'polypeptide(L)'
;MAQYLPLLVMLILATLFAGLSFFASGLLGQRKRPTAAKVAPYECGIVPEQGPSQRFPVRFYLVAMIFIIFDIEIIFLFPWAVIYRQLGAFGLWEILLFAGPVFLSFVYLLGRGALNWGPTKHLAATGRLGPEETSGGGRGRPVLAAGARSSARSTESTIRRVGGEGRVPQRSTAVPAKASDVPVRSGAPGAADRPEG
;
A
#
# COMPACT_ATOMS: atom_id res chain seq x y z
N MET A 1 45.63 8.04 -11.47
CA MET A 1 44.85 6.83 -11.85
C MET A 1 44.88 5.74 -10.79
N ALA A 2 46.05 5.37 -10.22
CA ALA A 2 46.13 4.35 -9.16
C ALA A 2 45.27 4.65 -7.91
N GLN A 3 44.97 5.92 -7.64
CA GLN A 3 44.16 6.34 -6.49
C GLN A 3 42.66 5.99 -6.59
N TYR A 4 42.17 5.64 -7.78
CA TYR A 4 40.80 5.15 -7.97
C TYR A 4 40.68 3.63 -7.79
N LEU A 5 41.81 2.92 -7.78
CA LEU A 5 41.85 1.46 -7.62
C LEU A 5 41.24 1.02 -6.28
N PRO A 6 41.53 1.67 -5.12
CA PRO A 6 40.88 1.34 -3.85
C PRO A 6 39.36 1.53 -3.87
N LEU A 7 38.86 2.60 -4.53
CA LEU A 7 37.43 2.86 -4.68
C LEU A 7 36.74 1.74 -5.47
N LEU A 8 37.33 1.35 -6.60
CA LEU A 8 36.80 0.29 -7.44
C LEU A 8 36.82 -1.07 -6.72
N VAL A 9 37.91 -1.38 -6.02
CA VAL A 9 38.03 -2.61 -5.23
C VAL A 9 36.99 -2.65 -4.10
N MET A 10 36.77 -1.54 -3.39
CA MET A 10 35.74 -1.45 -2.36
C MET A 10 34.33 -1.62 -2.92
N LEU A 11 34.03 -1.02 -4.08
CA LEU A 11 32.74 -1.17 -4.75
C LEU A 11 32.49 -2.63 -5.16
N ILE A 12 33.48 -3.29 -5.75
CA ILE A 12 33.40 -4.70 -6.13
C ILE A 12 33.25 -5.57 -4.88
N LEU A 13 34.06 -5.35 -3.86
CA LEU A 13 34.00 -6.13 -2.62
C LEU A 13 32.65 -5.98 -1.92
N ALA A 14 32.10 -4.76 -1.83
CA ALA A 14 30.80 -4.51 -1.25
C ALA A 14 29.68 -5.20 -2.04
N THR A 15 29.72 -5.11 -3.37
CA THR A 15 28.73 -5.76 -4.25
C THR A 15 28.83 -7.28 -4.16
N LEU A 16 30.05 -7.82 -4.16
CA LEU A 16 30.32 -9.24 -4.04
C LEU A 16 29.88 -9.76 -2.67
N PHE A 17 30.19 -9.04 -1.59
CA PHE A 17 29.76 -9.41 -0.24
C PHE A 17 28.24 -9.38 -0.09
N ALA A 18 27.56 -8.35 -0.60
CA ALA A 18 26.09 -8.26 -0.60
C ALA A 18 25.47 -9.40 -1.42
N GLY A 19 26.01 -9.67 -2.62
CA GLY A 19 25.58 -10.77 -3.47
C GLY A 19 25.79 -12.13 -2.80
N LEU A 20 27.00 -12.39 -2.29
CA LEU A 20 27.34 -13.65 -1.62
C LEU A 20 26.46 -13.86 -0.39
N SER A 21 26.21 -12.80 0.38
CA SER A 21 25.31 -12.83 1.54
C SER A 21 23.86 -13.14 1.15
N PHE A 22 23.38 -12.57 0.05
CA PHE A 22 22.06 -12.88 -0.50
C PHE A 22 21.95 -14.35 -0.97
N PHE A 23 22.96 -14.85 -1.69
CA PHE A 23 23.04 -16.25 -2.12
C PHE A 23 23.16 -17.22 -0.93
N ALA A 24 24.03 -16.90 0.04
CA ALA A 24 24.21 -17.69 1.25
C ALA A 24 22.91 -17.71 2.08
N SER A 25 22.21 -16.59 2.21
CA SER A 25 20.89 -16.52 2.86
C SER A 25 19.87 -17.44 2.17
N GLY A 26 19.88 -17.49 0.83
CA GLY A 26 19.03 -18.40 0.07
C GLY A 26 19.38 -19.89 0.24
N LEU A 27 20.67 -20.22 0.39
CA LEU A 27 21.15 -21.60 0.49
C LEU A 27 21.08 -22.16 1.93
N LEU A 28 21.42 -21.34 2.92
CA LEU A 28 21.36 -21.69 4.35
C LEU A 28 19.94 -21.53 4.92
N GLY A 29 19.09 -20.74 4.27
CA GLY A 29 17.70 -20.56 4.66
C GLY A 29 16.91 -21.87 4.58
N GLN A 30 15.97 -22.07 5.51
CA GLN A 30 15.06 -23.21 5.46
C GLN A 30 14.35 -23.26 4.10
N ARG A 31 14.34 -24.43 3.46
CA ARG A 31 13.76 -24.65 2.13
C ARG A 31 12.37 -24.01 2.08
N LYS A 32 12.22 -22.96 1.26
CA LYS A 32 10.97 -22.21 1.13
C LYS A 32 9.86 -23.22 0.79
N ARG A 33 8.96 -23.47 1.74
CA ARG A 33 7.69 -24.17 1.51
C ARG A 33 6.63 -23.09 1.29
N PRO A 34 6.38 -22.67 0.04
CA PRO A 34 5.37 -21.66 -0.24
C PRO A 34 4.01 -22.25 0.08
N THR A 35 3.43 -21.82 1.19
CA THR A 35 2.01 -22.02 1.51
C THR A 35 1.27 -20.78 1.06
N ALA A 36 0.04 -20.91 0.55
CA ALA A 36 -0.77 -19.78 0.06
C ALA A 36 -0.82 -18.61 1.07
N ALA A 37 -0.94 -18.90 2.37
CA ALA A 37 -0.92 -17.91 3.44
C ALA A 37 0.43 -17.19 3.66
N LYS A 38 1.57 -17.80 3.28
CA LYS A 38 2.92 -17.20 3.42
C LYS A 38 3.29 -16.27 2.27
N VAL A 39 2.64 -16.43 1.13
CA VAL A 39 2.91 -15.65 -0.10
C VAL A 39 1.83 -14.61 -0.37
N ALA A 40 0.71 -14.66 0.35
CA ALA A 40 -0.36 -13.68 0.25
C ALA A 40 0.09 -12.31 0.81
N PRO A 41 -0.31 -11.20 0.15
CA PRO A 41 -0.17 -9.84 0.70
C PRO A 41 -0.75 -9.73 2.11
N TYR A 42 -0.11 -8.92 2.95
CA TYR A 42 -0.58 -8.67 4.31
C TYR A 42 -1.77 -7.71 4.29
N GLU A 43 -2.96 -8.22 4.59
CA GLU A 43 -4.19 -7.44 4.74
C GLU A 43 -4.93 -7.80 6.04
N CYS A 44 -4.24 -7.77 7.19
CA CYS A 44 -4.86 -7.99 8.51
C CYS A 44 -5.65 -9.32 8.67
N GLY A 45 -5.37 -10.35 7.85
CA GLY A 45 -6.00 -11.66 7.93
C GLY A 45 -7.23 -11.87 7.03
N ILE A 46 -7.63 -10.86 6.24
CA ILE A 46 -8.63 -11.04 5.17
C ILE A 46 -7.96 -11.48 3.86
N VAL A 47 -8.72 -12.18 3.02
CA VAL A 47 -8.26 -12.54 1.68
C VAL A 47 -8.19 -11.25 0.86
N PRO A 48 -7.04 -10.93 0.23
CA PRO A 48 -6.89 -9.67 -0.49
C PRO A 48 -7.84 -9.63 -1.68
N GLU A 49 -8.81 -8.71 -1.64
CA GLU A 49 -9.62 -8.38 -2.80
C GLU A 49 -8.83 -7.42 -3.68
N GLN A 50 -8.72 -7.73 -4.98
CA GLN A 50 -8.12 -6.82 -5.94
C GLN A 50 -9.07 -5.64 -6.19
N GLY A 51 -9.01 -4.64 -5.31
CA GLY A 51 -9.70 -3.38 -5.50
C GLY A 51 -9.14 -2.60 -6.70
N PRO A 52 -9.93 -1.70 -7.29
CA PRO A 52 -9.45 -0.84 -8.38
C PRO A 52 -8.21 -0.04 -7.93
N SER A 53 -7.22 0.08 -8.81
CA SER A 53 -5.97 0.77 -8.51
C SER A 53 -6.23 2.22 -8.09
N GLN A 54 -5.82 2.56 -6.87
CA GLN A 54 -5.97 3.92 -6.39
C GLN A 54 -4.92 4.83 -7.04
N ARG A 55 -5.35 6.01 -7.48
CA ARG A 55 -4.45 7.01 -8.07
C ARG A 55 -3.43 7.45 -7.01
N PHE A 56 -2.16 7.26 -7.31
CA PHE A 56 -1.08 7.78 -6.48
C PHE A 56 -1.11 9.32 -6.48
N PRO A 57 -0.91 9.97 -5.33
CA PRO A 57 -0.95 11.43 -5.25
C PRO A 57 0.25 12.04 -5.99
N VAL A 58 -0.01 13.09 -6.79
CA VAL A 58 1.01 13.83 -7.58
C VAL A 58 2.06 14.53 -6.70
N ARG A 59 1.83 14.60 -5.39
CA ARG A 59 2.71 15.24 -4.40
C ARG A 59 4.13 14.67 -4.42
N PHE A 60 4.28 13.36 -4.66
CA PHE A 60 5.59 12.72 -4.79
C PHE A 60 6.38 13.23 -6.01
N TYR A 61 5.68 13.53 -7.11
CA TYR A 61 6.30 14.11 -8.30
C TYR A 61 6.80 15.54 -8.03
N LEU A 62 6.03 16.36 -7.31
CA LEU A 62 6.45 17.72 -6.96
C LEU A 62 7.74 17.71 -6.13
N VAL A 63 7.85 16.83 -5.13
CA VAL A 63 9.06 16.67 -4.33
C VAL A 63 10.25 16.23 -5.19
N ALA A 64 10.06 15.26 -6.09
CA ALA A 64 11.11 14.78 -7.00
C ALA A 64 11.57 15.89 -7.97
N MET A 65 10.65 16.68 -8.51
CA MET A 65 10.97 17.78 -9.42
C MET A 65 11.80 18.87 -8.74
N ILE A 66 11.42 19.25 -7.51
CA ILE A 66 12.18 20.23 -6.70
C ILE A 66 13.58 19.68 -6.37
N PHE A 67 13.67 18.40 -6.02
CA PHE A 67 14.94 17.74 -5.73
C PHE A 67 15.89 17.77 -6.94
N ILE A 68 15.41 17.48 -8.15
CA ILE A 68 16.22 17.52 -9.37
C ILE A 68 16.76 18.93 -9.63
N ILE A 69 15.91 19.96 -9.50
CA ILE A 69 16.33 21.35 -9.73
C ILE A 69 17.39 21.76 -8.69
N PHE A 70 17.22 21.37 -7.43
CA PHE A 70 18.18 21.66 -6.37
C PHE A 70 19.50 20.85 -6.52
N ASP A 71 19.44 19.61 -7.00
CA ASP A 71 20.63 18.79 -7.27
C ASP A 71 21.46 19.40 -8.41
N ILE A 72 20.78 19.89 -9.46
CA ILE A 72 21.41 20.64 -10.55
C ILE A 72 22.06 21.93 -10.03
N GLU A 73 21.45 22.61 -9.06
CA GLU A 73 22.05 23.79 -8.44
C GLU A 73 23.38 23.44 -7.75
N ILE A 74 23.41 22.37 -6.96
CA ILE A 74 24.60 21.94 -6.21
C ILE A 74 25.75 21.58 -7.15
N ILE A 75 25.50 20.88 -8.25
CA ILE A 75 26.58 20.54 -9.21
C ILE A 75 27.21 21.80 -9.82
N PHE A 76 26.48 22.90 -9.95
CA PHE A 76 27.05 24.19 -10.36
C PHE A 76 27.79 24.92 -9.23
N LEU A 77 27.37 24.73 -7.97
CA LEU A 77 28.12 25.25 -6.81
C LEU A 77 29.48 24.57 -6.64
N PHE A 78 29.63 23.31 -7.07
CA PHE A 78 30.87 22.54 -6.89
C PHE A 78 32.12 23.17 -7.54
N PRO A 79 32.11 23.49 -8.85
CA PRO A 79 33.24 24.16 -9.49
C PRO A 79 33.64 25.45 -8.78
N TRP A 80 32.65 26.30 -8.47
CA TRP A 80 32.87 27.54 -7.72
C TRP A 80 33.53 27.28 -6.36
N ALA A 81 33.03 26.30 -5.60
CA ALA A 81 33.58 25.93 -4.29
C ALA A 81 35.03 25.45 -4.35
N VAL A 82 35.46 24.83 -5.46
CA VAL A 82 36.85 24.39 -5.65
C VAL A 82 37.78 25.58 -5.90
N ILE A 83 37.33 26.59 -6.64
CA ILE A 83 38.15 27.74 -7.06
C ILE A 83 37.86 29.05 -6.30
N TYR A 84 37.05 29.01 -5.24
CA TYR A 84 36.54 30.20 -4.53
C TYR A 84 37.64 31.22 -4.14
N ARG A 85 38.84 30.73 -3.79
CA ARG A 85 39.98 31.57 -3.40
C ARG A 85 40.49 32.46 -4.53
N GLN A 86 40.34 32.03 -5.79
CA GLN A 86 40.81 32.77 -6.95
C GLN A 86 39.81 33.85 -7.39
N LEU A 87 38.51 33.61 -7.18
CA LEU A 87 37.44 34.52 -7.61
C LEU A 87 37.15 35.64 -6.59
N GLY A 88 37.48 35.44 -5.31
CA GLY A 88 37.28 36.45 -4.26
C GLY A 88 35.84 36.96 -4.18
N ALA A 89 35.67 38.28 -4.01
CA ALA A 89 34.35 38.90 -3.87
C ALA A 89 33.50 38.83 -5.15
N PHE A 90 34.12 38.74 -6.33
CA PHE A 90 33.40 38.63 -7.60
C PHE A 90 32.66 37.30 -7.69
N GLY A 91 33.32 36.19 -7.38
CA GLY A 91 32.68 34.87 -7.34
C GLY A 91 31.59 34.77 -6.29
N LEU A 92 31.68 35.52 -5.19
CA LEU A 92 30.60 35.57 -4.20
C LEU A 92 29.33 36.19 -4.79
N TRP A 93 29.44 37.26 -5.59
CA TRP A 93 28.27 37.86 -6.24
C TRP A 93 27.69 36.97 -7.33
N GLU A 94 28.54 36.30 -8.11
CA GLU A 94 28.08 35.33 -9.12
C GLU A 94 27.27 34.20 -8.48
N ILE A 95 27.77 33.61 -7.38
CA ILE A 95 27.05 32.51 -6.71
C ILE A 95 25.75 32.98 -6.06
N LEU A 96 25.71 34.20 -5.55
CA LEU A 96 24.51 34.80 -4.98
C LEU A 96 23.45 35.06 -6.03
N LEU A 97 23.85 35.54 -7.21
CA LEU A 97 22.95 35.80 -8.33
C LEU A 97 22.47 34.51 -9.00
N PHE A 98 23.29 33.46 -8.97
CA PHE A 98 22.94 32.14 -9.47
C PHE A 98 21.98 31.39 -8.51
N ALA A 99 22.39 31.24 -7.24
CA ALA A 99 21.62 30.51 -6.24
C ALA A 99 20.42 31.28 -5.69
N GLY A 100 20.49 32.61 -5.67
CA GLY A 100 19.45 33.48 -5.11
C GLY A 100 18.06 33.22 -5.71
N PRO A 101 17.86 33.32 -7.04
CA PRO A 101 16.56 33.08 -7.68
C PRO A 101 16.02 31.67 -7.48
N VAL A 102 16.88 30.64 -7.55
CA VAL A 102 16.48 29.24 -7.35
C VAL A 102 16.08 29.01 -5.89
N PHE A 103 16.86 29.53 -4.94
CA PHE A 103 16.55 29.48 -3.51
C PHE A 103 15.26 30.23 -3.18
N LEU A 104 15.04 31.41 -3.76
CA LEU A 104 13.79 32.16 -3.59
C LEU A 104 12.58 31.39 -4.15
N SER A 105 12.74 30.76 -5.31
CA SER A 105 11.70 29.93 -5.93
C SER A 105 11.36 28.72 -5.05
N PHE A 106 12.37 28.10 -4.44
CA PHE A 106 12.21 27.00 -3.50
C PHE A 106 11.43 27.42 -2.24
N VAL A 107 11.83 28.53 -1.61
CA VAL A 107 11.14 29.08 -0.44
C VAL A 107 9.70 29.46 -0.77
N TYR A 108 9.46 30.04 -1.96
CA TYR A 108 8.10 30.33 -2.44
C TYR A 108 7.26 29.06 -2.58
N LEU A 109 7.81 27.99 -3.16
CA LEU A 109 7.11 26.72 -3.34
C LEU A 109 6.77 26.05 -2.00
N LEU A 110 7.67 26.14 -1.02
CA LEU A 110 7.42 25.72 0.37
C LEU A 110 6.25 26.50 0.98
N GLY A 111 6.25 27.82 0.85
CA GLY A 111 5.17 28.69 1.34
C GLY A 111 3.82 28.42 0.65
N ARG A 112 3.84 27.99 -0.61
CA ARG A 112 2.64 27.60 -1.37
C ARG A 112 2.14 26.19 -1.05
N GLY A 113 2.80 25.47 -0.15
CA GLY A 113 2.34 24.17 0.32
C GLY A 113 2.65 23.02 -0.62
N ALA A 114 3.74 23.10 -1.40
CA ALA A 114 4.23 21.96 -2.19
C ALA A 114 4.46 20.69 -1.33
N LEU A 115 4.73 20.87 -0.03
CA LEU A 115 4.91 19.80 0.95
C LEU A 115 3.68 19.63 1.89
N ASN A 116 2.48 20.06 1.50
CA ASN A 116 1.33 19.90 2.37
C ASN A 116 0.80 18.45 2.34
N TRP A 117 1.07 17.71 3.42
CA TRP A 117 0.64 16.32 3.61
C TRP A 117 -0.72 16.21 4.34
N GLY A 118 -1.30 17.34 4.75
CA GLY A 118 -2.53 17.37 5.54
C GLY A 118 -3.77 16.89 4.76
N PRO A 119 -4.79 16.34 5.45
CA PRO A 119 -6.09 16.06 4.86
C PRO A 119 -6.67 17.33 4.23
N THR A 120 -6.86 17.32 2.92
CA THR A 120 -7.60 18.37 2.22
C THR A 120 -9.02 18.37 2.80
N LYS A 121 -9.42 19.49 3.43
CA LYS A 121 -10.74 19.68 4.02
C LYS A 121 -11.80 19.80 2.91
N HIS A 122 -12.04 18.73 2.17
CA HIS A 122 -13.23 18.57 1.34
C HIS A 122 -14.37 18.03 2.23
N LEU A 123 -14.76 18.83 3.21
CA LEU A 123 -15.96 18.58 4.00
C LEU A 123 -16.72 19.90 4.04
N ALA A 124 -17.92 19.90 3.43
CA ALA A 124 -19.05 20.83 3.63
C ALA A 124 -19.67 21.47 2.36
N ALA A 125 -19.28 21.11 1.14
CA ALA A 125 -19.94 21.66 -0.06
C ALA A 125 -21.03 20.76 -0.69
N THR A 126 -21.20 19.51 -0.24
CA THR A 126 -22.20 18.57 -0.80
C THR A 126 -23.50 18.52 0.00
N GLY A 127 -23.67 19.37 1.03
CA GLY A 127 -24.88 19.40 1.87
C GLY A 127 -25.94 20.44 1.47
N ARG A 128 -25.76 21.19 0.37
CA ARG A 128 -26.66 22.30 0.00
C ARG A 128 -27.16 22.32 -1.44
N LEU A 129 -27.05 21.22 -2.18
CA LEU A 129 -27.78 21.06 -3.43
C LEU A 129 -28.93 20.08 -3.19
N GLY A 130 -29.95 20.56 -2.48
CA GLY A 130 -31.30 20.03 -2.64
C GLY A 130 -31.93 20.78 -3.80
N PRO A 131 -32.28 20.14 -4.93
CA PRO A 131 -33.22 20.73 -5.86
C PRO A 131 -34.61 20.67 -5.20
N GLU A 132 -35.08 21.84 -4.80
CA GLU A 132 -36.45 22.34 -4.96
C GLU A 132 -37.57 21.27 -4.87
N GLU A 133 -38.21 21.18 -3.71
CA GLU A 133 -39.55 20.62 -3.61
C GLU A 133 -40.54 21.52 -4.37
N THR A 134 -41.00 21.07 -5.53
CA THR A 134 -42.25 21.56 -6.12
C THR A 134 -43.43 20.70 -5.67
N SER A 135 -44.31 21.34 -4.90
CA SER A 135 -45.78 21.14 -4.86
C SER A 135 -46.33 19.88 -4.15
N GLY A 136 -46.79 20.09 -2.91
CA GLY A 136 -47.69 19.19 -2.21
C GLY A 136 -48.15 19.80 -0.89
N GLY A 137 -49.38 20.33 -0.85
CA GLY A 137 -49.92 21.06 0.29
C GLY A 137 -50.01 20.26 1.59
N GLY A 138 -49.78 20.93 2.72
CA GLY A 138 -49.95 20.34 4.05
C GLY A 138 -49.62 21.33 5.17
N ARG A 139 -50.58 21.52 6.08
CA ARG A 139 -50.52 22.43 7.24
C ARG A 139 -49.36 22.12 8.20
N GLY A 140 -48.64 23.18 8.61
CA GLY A 140 -48.25 23.44 10.00
C GLY A 140 -47.03 22.70 10.59
N ARG A 141 -46.00 23.49 10.96
CA ARG A 141 -45.36 23.62 12.30
C ARG A 141 -43.90 24.10 12.16
N PRO A 142 -43.43 25.11 12.91
CA PRO A 142 -42.00 25.40 12.99
C PRO A 142 -41.37 24.39 13.95
N VAL A 143 -40.64 23.41 13.43
CA VAL A 143 -39.82 22.51 14.25
C VAL A 143 -38.50 23.22 14.51
N LEU A 144 -38.28 23.53 15.79
CA LEU A 144 -37.08 24.11 16.36
C LEU A 144 -35.81 23.50 15.78
N ALA A 145 -34.81 24.36 15.64
CA ALA A 145 -33.39 24.02 15.58
C ALA A 145 -33.04 23.00 16.69
N ALA A 146 -33.02 21.72 16.33
CA ALA A 146 -32.67 20.64 17.21
C ALA A 146 -31.15 20.41 17.11
N GLY A 147 -30.45 21.02 18.06
CA GLY A 147 -29.34 20.43 18.80
C GLY A 147 -28.29 19.66 18.01
N ALA A 148 -27.10 20.27 17.92
CA ALA A 148 -25.85 19.53 18.00
C ALA A 148 -25.94 18.51 19.17
N ARG A 149 -26.08 17.23 18.85
CA ARG A 149 -25.88 16.14 19.80
C ARG A 149 -24.99 15.09 19.16
N SER A 150 -23.73 15.17 19.55
CA SER A 150 -22.76 14.08 19.54
C SER A 150 -23.36 12.87 20.24
N SER A 151 -23.89 11.91 19.49
CA SER A 151 -24.32 10.61 20.02
C SER A 151 -23.14 9.64 20.01
N ALA A 152 -22.58 9.46 21.20
CA ALA A 152 -21.96 8.24 21.71
C ALA A 152 -21.48 7.22 20.66
N ARG A 153 -20.15 7.15 20.51
CA ARG A 153 -19.43 6.01 19.96
C ARG A 153 -19.72 4.79 20.84
N SER A 154 -20.67 3.95 20.41
CA SER A 154 -20.91 2.64 21.00
C SER A 154 -19.66 1.77 20.83
N THR A 155 -19.02 1.42 21.94
CA THR A 155 -17.81 0.60 22.01
C THR A 155 -18.08 -0.90 22.16
N GLU A 156 -19.34 -1.33 22.06
CA GLU A 156 -19.73 -2.69 22.45
C GLU A 156 -20.65 -3.35 21.41
N SER A 157 -20.15 -3.65 20.21
CA SER A 157 -20.91 -4.50 19.27
C SER A 157 -20.10 -5.25 18.21
N THR A 158 -18.81 -4.97 17.99
CA THR A 158 -18.13 -5.50 16.79
C THR A 158 -17.48 -6.88 16.98
N ILE A 159 -17.20 -7.32 18.21
CA ILE A 159 -16.33 -8.51 18.42
C ILE A 159 -17.05 -9.86 18.28
N ARG A 160 -18.39 -9.93 18.36
CA ARG A 160 -19.09 -11.24 18.38
C ARG A 160 -19.33 -11.92 17.03
N ARG A 161 -19.00 -11.31 15.89
CA ARG A 161 -19.38 -11.85 14.56
C ARG A 161 -18.24 -12.36 13.67
N VAL A 162 -17.00 -12.44 14.15
CA VAL A 162 -15.84 -12.77 13.27
C VAL A 162 -15.29 -14.20 13.49
N GLY A 163 -15.99 -15.05 14.24
CA GLY A 163 -15.50 -16.39 14.61
C GLY A 163 -15.91 -17.56 13.72
N GLY A 164 -16.79 -17.36 12.73
CA GLY A 164 -17.52 -18.47 12.09
C GLY A 164 -17.12 -18.87 10.67
N GLU A 165 -16.59 -17.96 9.85
CA GLU A 165 -16.65 -18.09 8.38
C GLU A 165 -15.41 -18.69 7.69
N GLY A 166 -14.40 -19.13 8.44
CA GLY A 166 -13.11 -19.53 7.84
C GLY A 166 -12.82 -21.03 7.69
N ARG A 167 -13.65 -21.95 8.20
CA ARG A 167 -13.30 -23.38 8.25
C ARG A 167 -13.85 -24.14 7.04
N VAL A 168 -13.12 -24.12 5.92
CA VAL A 168 -13.32 -25.10 4.84
C VAL A 168 -12.88 -26.48 5.34
N PRO A 169 -13.74 -27.50 5.42
CA PRO A 169 -13.34 -28.82 5.87
C PRO A 169 -12.45 -29.49 4.81
N GLN A 170 -11.16 -29.67 5.11
CA GLN A 170 -10.31 -30.57 4.33
C GLN A 170 -10.81 -32.01 4.51
N ARG A 171 -11.31 -32.59 3.42
CA ARG A 171 -11.75 -33.99 3.36
C ARG A 171 -10.51 -34.89 3.50
N SER A 172 -10.34 -35.48 4.69
CA SER A 172 -9.32 -36.49 4.97
C SER A 172 -9.53 -37.69 4.06
N THR A 173 -8.64 -37.88 3.08
CA THR A 173 -8.56 -39.12 2.29
C THR A 173 -7.88 -40.19 3.15
N ALA A 174 -8.66 -40.89 3.94
CA ALA A 174 -8.20 -42.10 4.61
C ALA A 174 -7.89 -43.18 3.56
N VAL A 175 -6.65 -43.67 3.59
CA VAL A 175 -6.16 -44.85 2.88
C VAL A 175 -6.95 -46.06 3.37
N PRO A 176 -7.63 -46.85 2.51
CA PRO A 176 -8.29 -48.07 2.97
C PRO A 176 -7.24 -49.16 3.22
N ALA A 177 -7.15 -49.56 4.49
CA ALA A 177 -6.42 -50.74 4.92
C ALA A 177 -7.08 -52.00 4.34
N LYS A 178 -6.21 -52.89 3.85
CA LYS A 178 -6.43 -54.28 3.45
C LYS A 178 -7.33 -55.02 4.45
N ALA A 179 -8.45 -55.56 3.99
CA ALA A 179 -9.21 -56.58 4.69
C ALA A 179 -9.73 -57.61 3.68
N SER A 180 -8.98 -58.70 3.56
CA SER A 180 -9.46 -60.01 3.15
C SER A 180 -10.61 -60.44 4.07
N ASP A 181 -11.68 -60.96 3.48
CA ASP A 181 -12.37 -62.20 3.89
C ASP A 181 -13.85 -62.15 3.46
N VAL A 182 -14.16 -63.03 2.51
CA VAL A 182 -15.52 -63.40 2.08
C VAL A 182 -16.06 -64.42 3.09
N PRO A 183 -17.34 -64.31 3.47
CA PRO A 183 -18.16 -65.51 3.31
C PRO A 183 -19.56 -65.26 2.72
N VAL A 184 -19.93 -66.24 1.92
CA VAL A 184 -21.21 -66.53 1.26
C VAL A 184 -22.36 -66.62 2.27
N ARG A 185 -23.52 -66.02 1.95
CA ARG A 185 -24.80 -66.52 2.44
C ARG A 185 -25.93 -66.31 1.43
N SER A 186 -26.60 -67.42 1.16
CA SER A 186 -27.74 -67.63 0.29
C SER A 186 -29.04 -67.01 0.84
N GLY A 187 -29.93 -66.59 -0.08
CA GLY A 187 -31.31 -66.22 0.20
C GLY A 187 -32.07 -65.91 -1.10
N ALA A 188 -33.12 -66.68 -1.37
CA ALA A 188 -33.84 -66.80 -2.65
C ALA A 188 -34.68 -65.55 -3.07
N PRO A 189 -35.02 -65.40 -4.37
CA PRO A 189 -35.94 -64.37 -4.85
C PRO A 189 -37.39 -64.87 -4.82
N GLY A 190 -38.30 -64.07 -4.24
CA GLY A 190 -39.74 -64.27 -4.27
C GLY A 190 -40.45 -63.04 -4.80
N ALA A 191 -41.56 -63.28 -5.53
CA ALA A 191 -42.56 -62.36 -6.05
C ALA A 191 -42.22 -61.65 -7.38
N ALA A 192 -42.62 -62.30 -8.48
CA ALA A 192 -42.90 -61.67 -9.76
C ALA A 192 -44.40 -61.28 -9.78
N ASP A 193 -44.67 -59.98 -9.90
CA ASP A 193 -45.97 -59.39 -10.16
C ASP A 193 -46.25 -59.37 -11.67
N ARG A 194 -47.48 -59.74 -12.06
CA ARG A 194 -48.05 -59.60 -13.42
C ARG A 194 -48.47 -58.15 -13.70
N PRO A 195 -48.56 -57.77 -14.98
CA PRO A 195 -49.89 -57.47 -15.57
C PRO A 195 -50.03 -58.09 -16.98
N GLU A 196 -51.12 -58.79 -17.33
CA GLU A 196 -52.42 -58.28 -17.81
C GLU A 196 -52.26 -57.26 -18.97
N GLY A 197 -52.48 -57.73 -20.21
CA GLY A 197 -52.42 -56.96 -21.46
C GLY A 197 -52.09 -57.81 -22.67
#